data_AF-A0A7V9ZVG0-F1
#
_entry.id   AF-A0A7V9ZVG0-F1
#
_cell.length_a   1.000
_cell.length_b   1.000
_cell.length_c   1.000
_cell.angle_alpha   90.00
_cell.angle_beta   90.00
_cell.angle_gamma   90.00
#
_symmetry.space_group_name_H-M   'P 1'
#
loop_
_entity.id
_entity.type
_entity.pdbx_description
1 polymer ?
#
loop_
_entity_poly.entity_id
_entity_poly.type
_entity_poly.pdbx_seq_one_letter_code
_entity_poly.pdbx_strand_id
1 'polypeptide(L)'
;MPGRSRFADVVHRQLDLFVADEASLFEEAAAADAAWTTATRDESEELFGDYQLVVDQLAERLLDLREAYASTLEDSTSETYRAVFGKVARKRFRPYAGLLEET
;
A
#
# COMPACT_ATOMS: atom_id res chain seq x y z
N MET A 1 -0.56 9.62 28.71
CA MET A 1 -0.41 9.53 27.25
C MET A 1 -1.61 8.76 26.70
N PRO A 2 -2.71 9.41 26.28
CA PRO A 2 -3.92 8.68 25.95
C PRO A 2 -3.86 8.14 24.52
N GLY A 3 -3.75 6.81 24.40
CA GLY A 3 -4.24 6.00 23.29
C GLY A 3 -3.39 5.95 22.03
N ARG A 4 -2.37 5.07 21.98
CA ARG A 4 -2.10 4.40 20.70
C ARG A 4 -3.40 3.69 20.31
N SER A 5 -3.91 3.97 19.10
CA SER A 5 -5.06 3.25 18.57
C SER A 5 -4.86 1.75 18.80
N ARG A 6 -5.90 1.03 19.25
CA ARG A 6 -5.85 -0.40 19.61
C ARG A 6 -5.18 -1.28 18.53
N PHE A 7 -5.19 -0.83 17.28
CA PHE A 7 -4.60 -1.54 16.14
C PHE A 7 -3.30 -0.94 15.60
N ALA A 8 -2.83 0.21 16.10
CA ALA A 8 -1.65 0.87 15.55
C ALA A 8 -0.42 -0.05 15.55
N ASP A 9 -0.14 -0.70 16.68
CA ASP A 9 1.06 -1.54 16.81
C ASP A 9 0.99 -2.80 15.92
N VAL A 10 -0.18 -3.43 15.75
CA VAL A 10 -0.32 -4.59 14.86
C VAL A 10 -0.26 -4.20 13.40
N VAL A 11 -0.91 -3.11 13.01
CA VAL A 11 -0.87 -2.58 11.65
C VAL A 11 0.57 -2.20 11.27
N HIS A 12 1.32 -1.57 12.17
CA HIS A 12 2.73 -1.26 11.91
C HIS A 12 3.54 -2.51 11.61
N ARG A 13 3.40 -3.58 12.41
CA ARG A 13 4.11 -4.84 12.19
C ARG A 13 3.67 -5.54 10.90
N GLN A 14 2.37 -5.54 10.58
CA GLN A 14 1.86 -6.09 9.33
C GLN A 14 2.45 -5.36 8.12
N LEU A 15 2.53 -4.03 8.17
CA LEU A 15 3.13 -3.25 7.09
C LEU A 15 4.65 -3.39 7.03
N ASP A 16 5.33 -3.64 8.15
CA ASP A 16 6.76 -3.96 8.15
C ASP A 16 7.01 -5.33 7.48
N LEU A 17 6.19 -6.33 7.78
CA LEU A 17 6.24 -7.64 7.13
C LEU A 17 5.91 -7.53 5.64
N PHE A 18 4.87 -6.78 5.28
CA PHE A 18 4.50 -6.53 3.89
C PHE A 18 5.67 -5.98 3.06
N VAL A 19 6.39 -4.98 3.60
CA VAL A 19 7.56 -4.41 2.92
C VAL A 19 8.69 -5.44 2.76
N ALA A 20 8.86 -6.34 3.73
CA ALA A 20 9.87 -7.38 3.64
C ALA A 20 9.49 -8.48 2.64
N ASP A 21 8.22 -8.90 2.64
CA ASP A 21 7.70 -9.98 1.79
C ASP A 21 7.59 -9.54 0.33
N GLU A 22 7.17 -8.29 0.08
CA GLU A 22 6.99 -7.71 -1.25
C GLU A 22 8.19 -6.83 -1.69
N ALA A 23 9.38 -7.06 -1.11
CA ALA A 23 10.55 -6.23 -1.33
C ALA A 23 10.92 -6.08 -2.83
N SER A 24 10.85 -7.17 -3.60
CA SER A 24 11.10 -7.14 -5.05
C SER A 24 10.08 -6.28 -5.81
N LEU A 25 8.83 -6.28 -5.36
CA LEU A 25 7.77 -5.50 -6.00
C LEU A 25 7.93 -4.00 -5.68
N PHE A 26 8.40 -3.66 -4.48
CA PHE A 26 8.81 -2.28 -4.15
C PHE A 26 10.03 -1.82 -4.97
N GLU A 27 11.00 -2.70 -5.21
CA GLU A 27 12.14 -2.41 -6.10
C GLU A 27 11.67 -2.17 -7.54
N GLU A 28 10.73 -2.98 -8.05
CA GLU A 28 10.12 -2.81 -9.36
C GLU A 28 9.35 -1.49 -9.48
N ALA A 29 8.54 -1.14 -8.46
CA ALA A 29 7.80 0.12 -8.44
C ALA A 29 8.74 1.33 -8.45
N ALA A 30 9.86 1.26 -7.72
CA ALA A 30 10.86 2.31 -7.71
C ALA A 30 11.60 2.42 -9.06
N ALA A 31 11.85 1.31 -9.74
CA ALA A 31 12.46 1.31 -11.06
C ALA A 31 11.52 1.90 -12.12
N ALA A 32 10.24 1.51 -12.10
CA ALA A 32 9.22 2.04 -13.01
C ALA A 32 8.98 3.54 -12.81
N ASP A 33 8.90 4.00 -11.55
CA ASP A 33 8.78 5.44 -11.22
C ASP A 33 9.99 6.25 -11.72
N ALA A 34 11.20 5.70 -11.57
CA ALA A 34 12.42 6.34 -12.07
C ALA A 34 12.46 6.40 -13.60
N ALA A 35 12.03 5.32 -14.28
CA ALA A 35 11.94 5.29 -15.74
C ALA A 35 10.93 6.33 -16.25
N TRP A 36 9.73 6.36 -15.67
CA TRP A 36 8.71 7.36 -16.00
C TRP A 36 9.17 8.80 -15.73
N THR A 37 9.77 9.06 -14.57
CA THR A 37 10.25 10.40 -14.19
C THR A 37 11.34 10.93 -15.13
N THR A 38 12.08 10.04 -15.77
CA THR A 38 13.14 10.39 -16.73
C THR A 38 12.73 10.25 -18.20
N ALA A 39 11.48 9.88 -18.46
CA ALA A 39 10.95 9.62 -19.78
C ALA A 39 10.99 10.86 -20.69
N THR A 40 11.19 10.63 -21.98
CA THR A 40 10.88 11.64 -22.98
C THR A 40 9.37 11.82 -23.09
N ARG A 41 8.93 12.91 -23.73
CA ARG A 41 7.50 13.18 -23.92
C ARG A 41 6.78 12.05 -24.65
N ASP A 42 7.47 11.39 -25.58
CA ASP A 42 6.87 10.36 -26.44
C ASP A 42 6.77 9.00 -25.72
N GLU A 43 7.64 8.74 -24.73
CA GLU A 43 7.66 7.49 -23.95
C GLU A 43 6.87 7.60 -22.63
N SER A 44 6.52 8.81 -22.21
CA SER A 44 5.94 9.06 -20.88
C SER A 44 4.62 8.36 -20.63
N GLU A 45 3.79 8.12 -21.65
CA GLU A 45 2.49 7.45 -21.48
C GLU A 45 2.66 5.94 -21.27
N GLU A 46 3.53 5.30 -22.05
CA GLU A 46 3.86 3.88 -21.90
C GLU A 46 4.48 3.60 -20.53
N LEU A 47 5.50 4.38 -20.15
CA LEU A 47 6.20 4.22 -18.87
C LEU A 47 5.31 4.57 -17.66
N PHE A 48 4.36 5.49 -17.82
CA PHE A 48 3.35 5.72 -16.80
C PHE A 48 2.43 4.51 -16.65
N GLY A 49 2.01 3.88 -17.76
CA GLY A 49 1.26 2.62 -17.75
C GLY A 49 1.99 1.51 -17.01
N ASP A 50 3.29 1.32 -17.30
CA ASP A 50 4.14 0.35 -16.59
C ASP A 50 4.21 0.63 -15.09
N TYR A 51 4.41 1.89 -14.69
CA TYR A 51 4.38 2.29 -13.28
C TYR A 51 3.01 2.01 -12.64
N GLN A 52 1.90 2.34 -13.31
CA GLN A 52 0.56 2.08 -12.79
C GLN A 52 0.30 0.58 -12.58
N LEU A 53 0.74 -0.29 -13.49
CA LEU A 53 0.56 -1.74 -13.34
C LEU A 53 1.20 -2.28 -12.05
N VAL A 54 2.41 -1.80 -11.72
CA VAL A 54 3.12 -2.23 -10.50
C VAL A 54 2.46 -1.65 -9.25
N VAL A 55 2.00 -0.40 -9.32
CA VAL A 55 1.22 0.23 -8.26
C VAL A 55 -0.07 -0.57 -8.03
N ASP A 56 -0.87 -0.87 -9.04
CA ASP A 56 -2.11 -1.62 -8.88
C ASP A 56 -1.87 -2.99 -8.23
N GLN A 57 -0.79 -3.69 -8.63
CA GLN A 57 -0.41 -4.95 -7.99
C GLN A 57 -0.08 -4.80 -6.50
N LEU A 58 0.68 -3.76 -6.10
CA LEU A 58 0.94 -3.48 -4.69
C LEU A 58 -0.36 -3.16 -3.92
N ALA A 59 -1.32 -2.49 -4.56
CA ALA A 59 -2.59 -2.10 -3.95
C ALA A 59 -3.44 -3.34 -3.65
N GLU A 60 -3.52 -4.26 -4.61
CA GLU A 60 -4.19 -5.55 -4.46
C GLU A 60 -3.60 -6.35 -3.29
N ARG A 61 -2.26 -6.46 -3.21
CA ARG A 61 -1.60 -7.20 -2.12
C ARG A 61 -1.82 -6.55 -0.75
N LEU A 62 -1.84 -5.22 -0.68
CA LEU A 62 -2.18 -4.50 0.56
C LEU A 62 -3.64 -4.74 0.96
N LEU A 63 -4.56 -4.74 0.00
CA LEU A 63 -5.97 -5.01 0.24
C LEU A 63 -6.18 -6.44 0.74
N ASP A 64 -5.54 -7.43 0.11
CA ASP A 64 -5.59 -8.83 0.54
C ASP A 64 -5.07 -8.99 1.98
N LEU A 65 -3.94 -8.38 2.31
CA LEU A 65 -3.40 -8.38 3.68
C LEU A 65 -4.39 -7.76 4.68
N ARG A 66 -5.01 -6.63 4.32
CA ARG A 66 -6.01 -5.96 5.15
C ARG A 66 -7.21 -6.87 5.38
N GLU A 67 -7.82 -7.38 4.31
CA GLU A 67 -9.06 -8.14 4.40
C GLU A 67 -8.85 -9.52 5.03
N ALA A 68 -7.69 -10.16 4.81
CA ALA A 68 -7.37 -11.44 5.45
C ALA A 68 -7.41 -11.32 6.98
N TYR A 69 -6.77 -10.31 7.56
CA TYR A 69 -6.83 -10.10 9.02
C TYR A 69 -8.20 -9.59 9.47
N ALA A 70 -8.82 -8.68 8.73
CA ALA A 70 -10.14 -8.14 9.07
C ALA A 70 -11.22 -9.24 9.16
N SER A 71 -11.13 -10.26 8.30
CA SER A 71 -12.07 -11.41 8.26
C SER A 71 -12.06 -12.26 9.54
N THR A 72 -11.00 -12.15 10.36
CA THR A 72 -10.87 -12.87 11.64
C THR A 72 -11.51 -12.14 12.81
N LEU A 73 -11.98 -10.90 12.61
CA LEU A 73 -12.53 -10.02 13.63
C LEU A 73 -14.05 -9.94 13.50
N GLU A 74 -14.72 -9.63 14.61
CA GLU A 74 -16.15 -9.28 14.58
C GLU A 74 -16.37 -7.97 13.80
N ASP A 75 -17.55 -7.82 13.17
CA ASP A 75 -17.85 -6.72 12.22
C ASP A 75 -17.42 -5.33 12.71
N SER A 76 -17.90 -4.89 13.88
CA SER A 76 -17.54 -3.57 14.44
C SER A 76 -16.05 -3.40 14.74
N THR A 77 -15.35 -4.50 15.03
CA THR A 77 -13.92 -4.53 15.28
C THR A 77 -13.13 -4.50 13.98
N SER A 78 -13.62 -5.21 12.96
CA SER A 78 -13.06 -5.22 11.60
C SER A 78 -13.07 -3.82 10.97
N GLU A 79 -14.15 -3.07 11.10
CA GLU A 79 -14.28 -1.70 10.56
C GLU A 79 -13.25 -0.74 11.18
N THR A 80 -13.07 -0.84 12.50
CA THR A 80 -12.06 -0.02 13.20
C THR A 80 -10.65 -0.40 12.76
N TYR A 81 -10.38 -1.69 12.56
CA TYR A 81 -9.10 -2.16 12.05
C TYR A 81 -8.85 -1.61 10.64
N ARG A 82 -9.81 -1.73 9.70
CA ARG A 82 -9.71 -1.21 8.33
C ARG A 82 -9.40 0.29 8.31
N ALA A 83 -10.08 1.08 9.13
CA ALA A 83 -9.84 2.52 9.22
C ALA A 83 -8.43 2.87 9.71
N VAL A 84 -7.92 2.12 10.70
CA VAL A 84 -6.55 2.31 11.21
C VAL A 84 -5.54 1.86 10.16
N PHE A 85 -5.75 0.70 9.54
CA PHE A 85 -4.89 0.18 8.47
C PHE A 85 -4.75 1.17 7.33
N GLY A 86 -5.87 1.61 6.74
CA GLY A 86 -5.88 2.57 5.63
C GLY A 86 -5.16 3.88 5.98
N LYS A 87 -5.37 4.40 7.20
CA LYS A 87 -4.67 5.61 7.66
C LYS A 87 -3.15 5.43 7.74
N VAL A 88 -2.69 4.31 8.30
CA VAL A 88 -1.25 4.05 8.46
C VAL A 88 -0.61 3.72 7.11
N ALA A 89 -1.25 2.90 6.29
CA ALA A 89 -0.82 2.58 4.93
C ALA A 89 -0.67 3.86 4.10
N ARG A 90 -1.66 4.77 4.12
CA ARG A 90 -1.60 6.06 3.40
C ARG A 90 -0.50 6.97 3.85
N LYS A 91 -0.18 6.94 5.13
CA LYS A 91 0.96 7.71 5.63
C LYS A 91 2.29 7.09 5.20
N ARG A 92 2.39 5.77 5.17
CA ARG A 92 3.64 5.04 4.89
C ARG A 92 3.98 5.01 3.41
N PHE A 93 3.00 4.76 2.55
CA PHE A 93 3.18 4.55 1.12
C PHE A 93 2.78 5.79 0.30
N ARG A 94 2.93 7.00 0.85
CA ARG A 94 2.58 8.26 0.15
C ARG A 94 3.17 8.40 -1.27
N PRO A 95 4.40 7.95 -1.58
CA PRO A 95 4.93 8.02 -2.94
C PRO A 95 4.04 7.29 -3.95
N TYR A 96 3.40 6.22 -3.50
CA TYR A 96 2.50 5.39 -4.27
C TYR A 96 1.05 5.76 -3.97
N ALA A 97 0.71 7.05 -3.88
CA ALA A 97 -0.61 7.51 -3.42
C ALA A 97 -1.80 6.85 -4.15
N GLY A 98 -1.62 6.51 -5.44
CA GLY A 98 -2.58 5.74 -6.24
C GLY A 98 -2.98 4.39 -5.61
N LEU A 99 -2.09 3.74 -4.85
CA LEU A 99 -2.36 2.49 -4.11
C LEU A 99 -3.60 2.53 -3.20
N LEU A 100 -4.02 3.73 -2.79
CA LEU A 100 -4.92 3.92 -1.65
C LEU A 100 -6.10 4.84 -1.98
N GLU A 101 -6.27 5.19 -3.25
CA GLU A 101 -7.42 5.97 -3.75
C GLU A 101 -8.62 5.07 -4.08
N GLU A 102 -8.43 3.74 -4.19
CA GLU A 102 -9.49 2.77 -4.57
C GLU A 102 -9.94 1.80 -3.47
N THR A 103 -9.49 1.93 -2.21
CA THR A 103 -9.80 0.99 -1.11
C THR A 103 -10.59 1.53 0.07
#